data_AF-A0A523BYB0-F1
#
_entry.id   AF-A0A523BYB0-F1
#
_cell.length_a   1.000
_cell.length_b   1.000
_cell.length_c   1.000
_cell.angle_alpha   90.00
_cell.angle_beta   90.00
_cell.angle_gamma   90.00
#
_symmetry.space_group_name_H-M   'P 1'
#
loop_
_entity.id
_entity.type
_entity.pdbx_description
1 polymer ?
#
loop_
_entity_poly.entity_id
_entity_poly.type
_entity_poly.pdbx_seq_one_letter_code
_entity_poly.pdbx_strand_id
1 'polypeptide(L)'
;MKWLSSKQLDEKKLKRMLQMADEQDWLEYKRELKLFSEGKVVEKARDEFIKDILALANGNSHTIRKTKYIIIGADNKQFDENGERVRYCVNYQAPTQSDIAKWLSKACSPAVVGLECEMVTYKGDSLFVITIPPTFDLHETTRELNTPNGIYREHTVLMRHDEHVFPASVRDGITIQQLKHLYRQEITNPPSIWTGAIVGGIIGFISSQATIRAIESRAQENLVLVILTVISVLFGASIGMIAKWLNETRYDWRYMTWKQRTFLLFFIVVFIVIYVTVIK
;
A
#
# COMPACT_ATOMS: atom_id res chain seq x y z
N MET A 1 7.72 -12.30 -20.77
CA MET A 1 7.08 -11.75 -19.55
C MET A 1 7.49 -12.65 -18.39
N LYS A 2 8.50 -12.28 -17.61
CA LYS A 2 8.91 -13.06 -16.42
C LYS A 2 7.85 -12.82 -15.35
N TRP A 3 7.03 -13.83 -15.06
CA TRP A 3 6.23 -13.84 -13.85
C TRP A 3 7.21 -13.75 -12.68
N LEU A 4 7.15 -12.65 -11.92
CA LEU A 4 7.91 -12.50 -10.69
C LEU A 4 7.56 -13.70 -9.82
N SER A 5 8.56 -14.53 -9.49
CA SER A 5 8.41 -15.57 -8.47
C SER A 5 7.78 -14.92 -7.24
N SER A 6 6.69 -15.48 -6.71
CA SER A 6 6.03 -14.95 -5.52
C SER A 6 7.10 -14.72 -4.45
N LYS A 7 7.28 -13.45 -4.06
CA LYS A 7 8.27 -13.11 -3.07
C LYS A 7 7.73 -13.64 -1.75
N GLN A 8 8.26 -14.78 -1.29
CA GLN A 8 7.93 -15.31 0.04
C GLN A 8 8.00 -14.17 1.05
N LEU A 9 6.98 -14.07 1.91
CA LEU A 9 6.95 -13.06 2.96
C LEU A 9 8.25 -13.14 3.77
N ASP A 10 8.96 -12.01 3.84
CA ASP A 10 10.20 -11.89 4.60
C ASP A 10 9.95 -12.28 6.07
N GLU A 11 10.70 -13.26 6.56
CA GLU A 11 10.62 -13.76 7.94
C GLU A 11 10.74 -12.63 8.96
N LYS A 12 11.59 -11.62 8.69
CA LYS A 12 11.73 -10.44 9.56
C LYS A 12 10.45 -9.63 9.62
N LYS A 13 9.74 -9.52 8.50
CA LYS A 13 8.45 -8.81 8.42
C LYS A 13 7.38 -9.60 9.15
N LEU A 14 7.32 -10.92 8.97
CA LEU A 14 6.40 -11.79 9.68
C LEU A 14 6.61 -11.71 11.20
N LYS A 15 7.86 -11.81 11.67
CA LYS A 15 8.21 -11.62 13.08
C LYS A 15 7.71 -10.30 13.63
N ARG A 16 7.97 -9.19 12.92
CA ARG A 16 7.49 -7.85 13.34
C ARG A 16 5.97 -7.80 13.44
N MET A 17 5.25 -8.41 12.50
CA MET A 17 3.80 -8.51 12.57
C MET A 17 3.38 -9.33 13.79
N LEU A 18 3.96 -10.50 14.04
CA LEU A 18 3.61 -11.33 15.20
C LEU A 18 3.89 -10.67 16.56
N GLN A 19 4.79 -9.68 16.63
CA GLN A 19 5.09 -8.92 17.85
C GLN A 19 4.18 -7.70 18.07
N MET A 20 3.25 -7.39 17.15
CA MET A 20 2.34 -6.26 17.31
C MET A 20 1.30 -6.55 18.40
N ALA A 21 1.25 -5.66 19.41
CA ALA A 21 0.34 -5.75 20.54
C ALA A 21 -1.13 -5.74 20.10
N ASP A 22 -1.49 -4.77 19.26
CA ASP A 22 -2.86 -4.58 18.78
C ASP A 22 -3.00 -4.96 17.30
N GLU A 23 -4.13 -5.56 16.94
CA GLU A 23 -4.51 -5.68 15.54
C GLU A 23 -4.65 -4.29 14.91
N GLN A 24 -4.15 -4.18 13.69
CA GLN A 24 -4.20 -2.92 12.94
C GLN A 24 -5.27 -3.05 11.86
N ASP A 25 -5.78 -1.92 11.39
CA ASP A 25 -6.73 -1.84 10.25
C ASP A 25 -6.28 -2.58 8.96
N TRP A 26 -5.00 -2.95 8.85
CA TRP A 26 -4.39 -3.63 7.71
C TRP A 26 -3.93 -5.06 8.04
N LEU A 27 -4.18 -5.56 9.24
CA LEU A 27 -3.66 -6.82 9.73
C LEU A 27 -4.71 -7.55 10.59
N GLU A 28 -5.08 -8.75 10.16
CA GLU A 28 -6.02 -9.64 10.85
C GLU A 28 -5.30 -10.92 11.26
N TYR A 29 -5.48 -11.37 12.51
CA TYR A 29 -5.05 -12.69 12.95
C TYR A 29 -6.25 -13.60 13.12
N LYS A 30 -6.10 -14.83 12.64
CA LYS A 30 -7.05 -15.90 12.92
C LYS A 30 -6.32 -17.09 13.48
N ARG A 31 -6.84 -17.64 14.57
CA ARG A 31 -6.32 -18.89 15.14
C ARG A 31 -6.48 -20.05 14.16
N GLU A 32 -7.68 -20.21 13.60
CA GLU A 32 -8.03 -21.30 12.71
C GLU A 32 -9.07 -20.87 11.67
N LEU A 33 -9.03 -21.48 10.50
CA LEU A 33 -10.02 -21.33 9.43
C LEU A 33 -10.90 -22.59 9.42
N LYS A 34 -12.10 -22.49 10.00
CA LYS A 34 -13.11 -23.56 9.97
C LYS A 34 -13.83 -23.65 8.61
N LEU A 35 -13.07 -23.53 7.52
CA LEU A 35 -13.60 -23.47 6.16
C LEU A 35 -14.08 -24.83 5.66
N PHE A 36 -13.48 -25.91 6.13
CA PHE A 36 -13.79 -27.26 5.69
C PHE A 36 -14.27 -28.10 6.87
N SER A 37 -15.43 -28.74 6.71
CA SER A 37 -15.94 -29.76 7.63
C SER A 37 -16.26 -31.00 6.80
N GLU A 38 -15.66 -32.14 7.13
CA GLU A 38 -15.84 -33.40 6.38
C GLU A 38 -15.53 -33.26 4.88
N GLY A 39 -14.53 -32.44 4.52
CA GLY A 39 -14.13 -32.17 3.13
C GLY A 39 -15.08 -31.24 2.35
N LYS A 40 -16.15 -30.74 2.97
CA LYS A 40 -17.08 -29.77 2.36
C LYS A 40 -16.84 -28.37 2.90
N VAL A 41 -17.01 -27.38 2.03
CA VAL A 41 -16.90 -25.97 2.41
C VAL A 41 -18.09 -25.58 3.28
N VAL A 42 -17.82 -25.10 4.49
CA VAL A 42 -18.83 -24.58 5.41
C VAL A 42 -19.20 -23.17 4.99
N GLU A 43 -20.43 -22.98 4.49
CA GLU A 43 -20.84 -21.72 3.87
C GLU A 43 -20.72 -20.51 4.81
N LYS A 44 -21.11 -20.65 6.08
CA LYS A 44 -21.00 -19.55 7.05
C LYS A 44 -19.56 -19.13 7.33
N ALA A 45 -18.64 -20.10 7.41
CA ALA A 45 -17.22 -19.82 7.61
C ALA A 45 -16.59 -19.20 6.35
N ARG A 46 -17.01 -19.67 5.17
CA ARG A 46 -16.62 -19.09 3.88
C ARG A 46 -17.09 -17.64 3.78
N ASP A 47 -18.33 -17.35 4.14
CA ASP A 47 -18.90 -16.02 4.04
C ASP A 47 -18.28 -15.04 5.05
N GLU A 48 -17.96 -15.51 6.27
CA GLU A 48 -17.16 -14.74 7.25
C GLU A 48 -15.77 -14.41 6.69
N PHE A 49 -15.12 -15.39 6.07
CA PHE A 49 -13.81 -15.19 5.47
C PHE A 49 -13.82 -14.24 4.25
N ILE A 50 -14.85 -14.33 3.40
CA ILE A 50 -15.10 -13.38 2.31
C ILE A 50 -15.30 -11.98 2.88
N LYS A 51 -16.13 -11.84 3.93
CA LYS A 51 -16.40 -10.56 4.59
C LYS A 51 -15.10 -9.89 5.05
N ASP A 52 -14.20 -10.64 5.70
CA ASP A 52 -12.93 -10.11 6.19
C ASP A 52 -12.00 -9.66 5.05
N ILE A 53 -11.91 -10.44 3.97
CA ILE A 53 -11.13 -10.08 2.79
C ILE A 53 -11.69 -8.80 2.14
N LEU A 54 -13.02 -8.71 1.97
CA LEU A 54 -13.66 -7.53 1.38
C LEU A 54 -13.44 -6.27 2.22
N ALA A 55 -13.60 -6.38 3.54
CA ALA A 55 -13.38 -5.28 4.46
C ALA A 55 -11.94 -4.77 4.42
N LEU A 56 -10.95 -5.67 4.35
CA LEU A 56 -9.54 -5.31 4.23
C LEU A 56 -9.20 -4.76 2.84
N ALA A 57 -9.76 -5.32 1.76
CA ALA A 57 -9.53 -4.87 0.39
C ALA A 57 -10.07 -3.45 0.16
N ASN A 58 -11.23 -3.13 0.72
CA ASN A 58 -11.76 -1.77 0.76
C ASN A 58 -10.93 -0.88 1.69
N GLY A 59 -10.62 -1.39 2.87
CA GLY A 59 -9.90 -0.66 3.92
C GLY A 59 -10.67 0.56 4.40
N ASN A 60 -9.95 1.48 5.01
CA ASN A 60 -10.45 2.81 5.35
C ASN A 60 -9.52 3.89 4.79
N SER A 61 -9.79 5.15 5.10
CA SER A 61 -9.00 6.29 4.62
C SER A 61 -7.50 6.21 4.95
N HIS A 62 -7.11 5.44 5.97
CA HIS A 62 -5.73 5.28 6.42
C HIS A 62 -5.02 4.05 5.83
N THR A 63 -5.77 3.01 5.47
CA THR A 63 -5.20 1.73 5.02
C THR A 63 -5.37 1.46 3.54
N ILE A 64 -6.08 2.32 2.81
CA ILE A 64 -6.41 2.11 1.41
C ILE A 64 -5.19 1.85 0.52
N ARG A 65 -4.07 2.54 0.77
CA ARG A 65 -2.80 2.43 0.03
C ARG A 65 -1.85 1.35 0.56
N LYS A 66 -2.17 0.73 1.70
CA LYS A 66 -1.29 -0.26 2.35
C LYS A 66 -1.60 -1.66 1.83
N THR A 67 -0.59 -2.51 1.74
CA THR A 67 -0.79 -3.96 1.62
C THR A 67 -1.32 -4.48 2.95
N LYS A 68 -2.40 -5.28 2.90
CA LYS A 68 -3.04 -5.87 4.07
C LYS A 68 -2.72 -7.34 4.17
N TYR A 69 -2.85 -7.89 5.37
CA TYR A 69 -2.51 -9.28 5.66
C TYR A 69 -3.59 -9.94 6.51
N ILE A 70 -3.88 -11.19 6.20
CA ILE A 70 -4.57 -12.11 7.11
C ILE A 70 -3.57 -13.21 7.44
N ILE A 71 -3.24 -13.37 8.72
CA ILE A 71 -2.31 -14.39 9.21
C ILE A 71 -3.12 -15.43 9.98
N ILE A 72 -3.22 -16.62 9.41
CA ILE A 72 -3.91 -17.75 10.01
C ILE A 72 -2.91 -18.68 10.69
N GLY A 73 -3.25 -19.13 11.90
CA GLY A 73 -2.36 -19.84 12.80
C GLY A 73 -1.73 -18.93 13.85
N ALA A 74 -2.30 -17.75 14.12
CA ALA A 74 -1.82 -16.84 15.16
C ALA A 74 -2.99 -16.35 16.02
N ASP A 75 -2.77 -16.27 17.33
CA ASP A 75 -3.76 -15.77 18.28
C ASP A 75 -3.96 -14.25 18.16
N ASN A 76 -5.18 -13.79 18.43
CA ASN A 76 -5.48 -12.36 18.42
C ASN A 76 -5.08 -11.66 19.74
N LYS A 77 -5.01 -12.36 20.88
CA LYS A 77 -4.79 -11.69 22.17
C LYS A 77 -3.65 -12.28 22.99
N GLN A 78 -3.32 -13.55 22.77
CA GLN A 78 -2.32 -14.24 23.58
C GLN A 78 -0.92 -14.09 22.98
N PHE A 79 0.05 -13.79 23.84
CA PHE A 79 1.47 -13.70 23.52
C PHE A 79 2.26 -14.79 24.26
N ASP A 80 3.31 -15.28 23.62
CA ASP A 80 4.27 -16.23 24.16
C ASP A 80 5.37 -15.53 24.99
N GLU A 81 6.28 -16.31 25.54
CA GLU A 81 7.42 -15.84 26.35
C GLU A 81 8.38 -14.93 25.56
N ASN A 82 8.36 -14.98 24.22
CA ASN A 82 9.19 -14.16 23.35
C ASN A 82 8.52 -12.83 22.98
N GLY A 83 7.31 -12.56 23.50
CA GLY A 83 6.50 -11.40 23.11
C GLY A 83 5.96 -11.50 21.68
N GLU A 84 5.86 -12.70 21.12
CA GLU A 84 5.20 -12.98 19.84
C GLU A 84 3.81 -13.56 20.10
N ARG A 85 2.86 -13.36 19.19
CA ARG A 85 1.54 -14.00 19.29
C ARG A 85 1.66 -15.51 19.38
N VAL A 86 0.83 -16.14 20.21
CA VAL A 86 0.76 -17.61 20.31
C VAL A 86 0.41 -18.19 18.94
N ARG A 87 1.21 -19.14 18.49
CA ARG A 87 1.10 -19.75 17.17
C ARG A 87 0.39 -21.09 17.24
N TYR A 88 -0.39 -21.39 16.22
CA TYR A 88 -1.11 -22.64 16.02
C TYR A 88 -0.77 -23.14 14.62
N CYS A 89 -0.10 -24.29 14.54
CA CYS A 89 0.29 -24.88 13.27
C CYS A 89 -0.95 -25.22 12.44
N VAL A 90 -1.03 -24.63 11.25
CA VAL A 90 -2.08 -24.89 10.25
C VAL A 90 -1.75 -26.21 9.54
N ASN A 91 -2.25 -27.30 10.10
CA ASN A 91 -2.07 -28.68 9.62
C ASN A 91 -3.32 -29.25 8.92
N TYR A 92 -4.32 -28.42 8.67
CA TYR A 92 -5.56 -28.78 7.99
C TYR A 92 -5.60 -28.23 6.56
N GLN A 93 -6.63 -28.64 5.80
CA GLN A 93 -6.81 -28.20 4.42
C GLN A 93 -7.05 -26.67 4.35
N ALA A 94 -6.09 -25.94 3.79
CA ALA A 94 -6.23 -24.53 3.46
C ALA A 94 -6.78 -24.35 2.03
N PRO A 95 -7.59 -23.31 1.77
CA PRO A 95 -8.07 -23.03 0.42
C PRO A 95 -6.94 -22.58 -0.50
N THR A 96 -7.01 -22.95 -1.77
CA THR A 96 -6.06 -22.44 -2.76
C THR A 96 -6.39 -21.00 -3.14
N GLN A 97 -5.42 -20.26 -3.65
CA GLN A 97 -5.65 -18.90 -4.20
C GLN A 97 -6.77 -18.90 -5.26
N SER A 98 -6.86 -19.95 -6.08
CA SER A 98 -7.92 -20.10 -7.08
C SER A 98 -9.30 -20.31 -6.47
N ASP A 99 -9.41 -21.03 -5.35
CA ASP A 99 -10.68 -21.23 -4.65
C ASP A 99 -11.17 -19.90 -4.08
N ILE A 100 -10.28 -19.15 -3.43
CA ILE A 100 -10.58 -17.83 -2.87
C ILE A 100 -11.03 -16.87 -3.98
N ALA A 101 -10.31 -16.81 -5.10
CA ALA A 101 -10.68 -15.97 -6.23
C ALA A 101 -12.08 -16.32 -6.78
N LYS A 102 -12.42 -17.61 -6.89
CA LYS A 102 -13.75 -18.07 -7.31
C LYS A 102 -14.84 -17.70 -6.31
N TRP A 103 -14.53 -17.72 -5.01
CA TRP A 103 -15.48 -17.31 -3.97
C TRP A 103 -15.75 -15.81 -4.02
N LEU A 104 -14.70 -15.01 -4.16
CA LEU A 104 -14.79 -13.56 -4.23
C LEU A 104 -15.49 -13.09 -5.49
N SER A 105 -15.20 -13.66 -6.66
CA SER A 105 -15.86 -13.26 -7.91
C SER A 105 -17.37 -13.52 -7.92
N LYS A 106 -17.85 -14.47 -7.11
CA LYS A 106 -19.28 -14.73 -6.91
C LYS A 106 -19.92 -13.88 -5.82
N ALA A 107 -19.11 -13.29 -4.94
CA ALA A 107 -19.57 -12.59 -3.76
C ALA A 107 -19.45 -11.06 -3.85
N CYS A 108 -18.63 -10.54 -4.78
CA CYS A 108 -18.43 -9.11 -4.92
C CYS A 108 -18.23 -8.66 -6.36
N SER A 109 -18.56 -7.39 -6.62
CA SER A 109 -18.29 -6.68 -7.86
C SER A 109 -17.72 -5.29 -7.57
N PRO A 110 -16.65 -4.88 -8.29
CA PRO A 110 -15.77 -5.74 -9.07
C PRO A 110 -15.05 -6.76 -8.18
N ALA A 111 -14.63 -7.89 -8.75
CA ALA A 111 -13.93 -8.93 -7.98
C ALA A 111 -12.59 -8.41 -7.44
N VAL A 112 -12.19 -8.86 -6.24
CA VAL A 112 -10.84 -8.60 -5.71
C VAL A 112 -9.82 -9.43 -6.47
N VAL A 113 -8.85 -8.78 -7.12
CA VAL A 113 -7.81 -9.42 -7.94
C VAL A 113 -6.43 -9.23 -7.29
N GLY A 114 -5.50 -10.16 -7.55
CA GLY A 114 -4.11 -10.03 -7.14
C GLY A 114 -3.83 -10.46 -5.70
N LEU A 115 -4.78 -11.16 -5.05
CA LEU A 115 -4.54 -11.80 -3.76
C LEU A 115 -3.43 -12.84 -3.89
N GLU A 116 -2.51 -12.87 -2.94
CA GLU A 116 -1.46 -13.89 -2.85
C GLU A 116 -1.71 -14.73 -1.59
N CYS A 117 -1.56 -16.05 -1.70
CA CYS A 117 -1.79 -16.97 -0.60
C CYS A 117 -0.60 -17.92 -0.51
N GLU A 118 -0.01 -18.03 0.67
CA GLU A 118 1.16 -18.87 0.90
C GLU A 118 1.14 -19.54 2.27
N MET A 119 1.71 -20.74 2.34
CA MET A 119 2.03 -21.40 3.60
C MET A 119 3.47 -21.02 3.98
N VAL A 120 3.66 -20.38 5.12
CA VAL A 120 4.96 -19.93 5.62
C VAL A 120 5.31 -20.73 6.87
N THR A 121 6.45 -21.42 6.85
CA THR A 121 6.99 -22.08 8.05
C THR A 121 7.77 -21.06 8.89
N TYR A 122 7.36 -20.85 10.14
CA TYR A 122 8.01 -19.93 11.07
C TYR A 122 8.26 -20.61 12.41
N LYS A 123 9.54 -20.74 12.78
CA LYS A 123 10.04 -21.52 13.94
C LYS A 123 9.37 -22.90 14.10
N GLY A 124 9.20 -23.62 13.00
CA GLY A 124 8.62 -24.97 12.97
C GLY A 124 7.10 -25.05 12.82
N ASP A 125 6.38 -23.94 13.02
CA ASP A 125 4.93 -23.88 12.81
C ASP A 125 4.59 -23.42 11.39
N SER A 126 3.63 -24.07 10.75
CA SER A 126 3.09 -23.65 9.45
C SER A 126 1.98 -22.62 9.65
N LEU A 127 2.14 -21.42 9.09
CA LEU A 127 1.14 -20.36 9.09
C LEU A 127 0.59 -20.17 7.68
N PHE A 128 -0.71 -19.94 7.55
CA PHE A 128 -1.31 -19.61 6.25
C PHE A 128 -1.47 -18.10 6.15
N VAL A 129 -0.78 -17.47 5.20
CA VAL A 129 -0.74 -16.03 5.04
C VAL A 129 -1.42 -15.62 3.75
N ILE A 130 -2.32 -14.65 3.85
CA ILE A 130 -2.99 -14.04 2.71
C ILE A 130 -2.53 -12.60 2.61
N THR A 131 -1.93 -12.25 1.49
CA THR A 131 -1.51 -10.89 1.18
C THR A 131 -2.54 -10.24 0.25
N ILE A 132 -3.10 -9.13 0.71
CA ILE A 132 -4.09 -8.34 -0.03
C ILE A 132 -3.42 -7.05 -0.50
N PRO A 133 -3.00 -6.94 -1.77
CA PRO A 133 -2.43 -5.70 -2.26
C PRO A 133 -3.47 -4.57 -2.24
N PRO A 134 -3.03 -3.31 -2.25
CA PRO A 134 -3.93 -2.17 -2.44
C PRO A 134 -4.73 -2.33 -3.73
N THR A 135 -6.06 -2.24 -3.67
CA THR A 135 -6.93 -2.28 -4.84
C THR A 135 -7.40 -0.87 -5.21
N PHE A 136 -7.70 -0.67 -6.50
CA PHE A 136 -8.15 0.62 -7.02
C PHE A 136 -9.66 0.75 -7.12
N ASP A 137 -10.40 -0.32 -6.89
CA ASP A 137 -11.85 -0.34 -7.04
C ASP A 137 -12.52 -0.51 -5.68
N LEU A 138 -13.72 0.06 -5.53
CA LEU A 138 -14.55 -0.17 -4.35
C LEU A 138 -15.31 -1.47 -4.55
N HIS A 139 -15.12 -2.45 -3.67
CA HIS A 139 -15.71 -3.78 -3.79
C HIS A 139 -17.00 -3.86 -3.00
N GLU A 140 -18.10 -4.15 -3.69
CA GLU A 140 -19.45 -4.22 -3.15
C GLU A 140 -19.97 -5.65 -3.22
N THR A 141 -20.76 -6.09 -2.24
CA THR A 141 -21.34 -7.44 -2.25
C THR A 141 -22.37 -7.61 -3.38
N THR A 142 -22.31 -8.74 -4.09
CA THR A 142 -23.28 -9.13 -5.15
C THR A 142 -24.27 -10.21 -4.72
N ARG A 143 -24.20 -10.59 -3.45
CA ARG A 143 -25.13 -11.51 -2.81
C ARG A 143 -25.10 -11.24 -1.31
N GLU A 144 -26.07 -11.80 -0.62
CA GLU A 144 -26.07 -11.85 0.83
C GLU A 144 -24.90 -12.70 1.36
N LEU A 145 -24.21 -12.19 2.39
CA LEU A 145 -23.18 -12.92 3.13
C LEU A 145 -23.73 -13.33 4.50
N ASN A 146 -23.83 -14.63 4.71
CA ASN A 146 -24.36 -15.21 5.94
C ASN A 146 -23.22 -15.59 6.88
N THR A 147 -22.92 -14.73 7.84
CA THR A 147 -21.82 -14.93 8.78
C THR A 147 -22.31 -15.44 10.13
N PRO A 148 -21.43 -15.99 11.00
CA PRO A 148 -21.80 -16.35 12.36
C PRO A 148 -22.37 -15.19 13.18
N ASN A 149 -21.92 -13.96 12.90
CA ASN A 149 -22.25 -12.76 13.66
C ASN A 149 -23.40 -11.93 13.06
N GLY A 150 -23.95 -12.34 11.90
CA GLY A 150 -25.04 -11.63 11.26
C GLY A 150 -25.07 -11.79 9.75
N ILE A 151 -26.00 -11.06 9.14
CA ILE A 151 -26.27 -11.08 7.71
C ILE A 151 -25.88 -9.74 7.10
N TYR A 152 -25.06 -9.76 6.06
CA TYR A 152 -24.74 -8.58 5.25
C TYR A 152 -25.47 -8.67 3.93
N ARG A 153 -26.30 -7.67 3.63
CA ARG A 153 -27.13 -7.65 2.43
C ARG A 153 -26.28 -7.54 1.17
N GLU A 154 -26.89 -7.86 0.04
CA GLU A 154 -26.37 -7.47 -1.27
C GLU A 154 -26.20 -5.94 -1.33
N HIS A 155 -25.33 -5.47 -2.21
CA HIS A 155 -25.04 -4.06 -2.40
C HIS A 155 -24.45 -3.34 -1.18
N THR A 156 -23.74 -4.11 -0.35
CA THR A 156 -23.09 -3.60 0.87
C THR A 156 -21.59 -3.48 0.63
N VAL A 157 -21.06 -2.27 0.86
CA VAL A 157 -19.62 -2.03 0.92
C VAL A 157 -19.17 -2.28 2.35
N LEU A 158 -18.27 -3.24 2.55
CA LEU A 158 -17.70 -3.52 3.86
C LEU A 158 -16.41 -2.73 4.05
N MET A 159 -16.21 -2.17 5.23
CA MET A 159 -14.97 -1.49 5.61
C MET A 159 -14.50 -1.98 6.97
N ARG A 160 -13.18 -1.91 7.19
CA ARG A 160 -12.57 -2.20 8.49
C ARG A 160 -12.24 -0.92 9.23
N HIS A 161 -12.61 -0.87 10.50
CA HIS A 161 -12.17 0.13 11.46
C HIS A 161 -11.76 -0.58 12.75
N ASP A 162 -10.50 -0.41 13.12
CA ASP A 162 -9.78 -1.13 14.15
C ASP A 162 -9.87 -2.65 13.95
N GLU A 163 -10.44 -3.37 14.92
CA GLU A 163 -10.62 -4.83 14.90
C GLU A 163 -11.96 -5.27 14.30
N HIS A 164 -12.78 -4.32 13.83
CA HIS A 164 -14.17 -4.57 13.50
C HIS A 164 -14.51 -4.26 12.04
N VAL A 165 -15.44 -5.05 11.51
CA VAL A 165 -15.95 -4.90 10.14
C VAL A 165 -17.37 -4.34 10.19
N PHE A 166 -17.58 -3.23 9.48
CA PHE A 166 -18.85 -2.53 9.42
C PHE A 166 -19.28 -2.29 7.98
N PRO A 167 -20.59 -2.21 7.70
CA PRO A 167 -21.08 -1.66 6.45
C PRO A 167 -20.72 -0.17 6.39
N ALA A 168 -20.08 0.24 5.30
CA ALA A 168 -19.72 1.63 5.06
C ALA A 168 -20.99 2.48 4.86
N SER A 169 -20.99 3.69 5.41
CA SER A 169 -22.01 4.67 5.03
C SER A 169 -21.82 5.07 3.56
N VAL A 170 -22.85 5.61 2.91
CA VAL A 170 -22.76 6.12 1.53
C VAL A 170 -21.62 7.15 1.41
N ARG A 171 -21.46 8.01 2.42
CA ARG A 171 -20.41 9.02 2.48
C ARG A 171 -19.02 8.37 2.56
N ASP A 172 -18.85 7.35 3.38
CA ASP A 172 -17.58 6.64 3.51
C ASP A 172 -17.25 5.88 2.23
N GLY A 173 -18.22 5.22 1.61
CA GLY A 173 -18.08 4.55 0.33
C GLY A 173 -17.57 5.49 -0.77
N ILE A 174 -18.19 6.66 -0.93
CA ILE A 174 -17.75 7.69 -1.88
C ILE A 174 -16.33 8.17 -1.54
N THR A 175 -16.02 8.38 -0.26
CA THR A 175 -14.71 8.85 0.18
C THR A 175 -13.62 7.81 -0.15
N ILE A 176 -13.87 6.53 0.13
CA ILE A 176 -12.97 5.43 -0.19
C ILE A 176 -12.77 5.36 -1.70
N GLN A 177 -13.83 5.43 -2.50
CA GLN A 177 -13.74 5.42 -3.96
C GLN A 177 -12.89 6.57 -4.50
N GLN A 178 -13.08 7.80 -4.01
CA GLN A 178 -12.28 8.94 -4.39
C GLN A 178 -10.80 8.75 -4.03
N LEU A 179 -10.52 8.24 -2.83
CA LEU A 179 -9.15 7.95 -2.40
C LEU A 179 -8.48 6.87 -3.26
N LYS A 180 -9.20 5.82 -3.67
CA LYS A 180 -8.68 4.81 -4.60
C LYS A 180 -8.42 5.39 -5.98
N HIS A 181 -9.31 6.26 -6.46
CA HIS A 181 -9.12 6.95 -7.73
C HIS A 181 -7.89 7.85 -7.71
N LEU A 182 -7.70 8.64 -6.65
CA LEU A 182 -6.50 9.46 -6.44
C LEU A 182 -5.24 8.60 -6.39
N TYR A 183 -5.28 7.47 -5.68
CA TYR A 183 -4.14 6.56 -5.63
C TYR A 183 -3.79 5.95 -6.99
N ARG A 184 -4.81 5.60 -7.80
CA ARG A 184 -4.60 5.16 -9.19
C ARG A 184 -3.90 6.24 -10.00
N GLN A 185 -4.37 7.49 -9.91
CA GLN A 185 -3.75 8.63 -10.60
C GLN A 185 -2.30 8.84 -10.17
N GLU A 186 -2.01 8.78 -8.88
CA GLU A 186 -0.64 8.90 -8.35
C GLU A 186 0.32 7.86 -8.90
N ILE A 187 -0.12 6.61 -9.07
CA ILE A 187 0.71 5.53 -9.62
C ILE A 187 0.84 5.63 -11.14
N THR A 188 -0.22 6.04 -11.85
CA THR A 188 -0.17 6.20 -13.31
C THR A 188 0.58 7.46 -13.74
N ASN A 189 0.62 8.48 -12.89
CA ASN A 189 1.38 9.69 -13.17
C ASN A 189 2.88 9.35 -13.21
N PRO A 190 3.61 9.83 -14.23
CA PRO A 190 5.06 9.62 -14.28
C PRO A 190 5.67 10.14 -12.98
N PRO A 191 6.68 9.45 -12.41
CA PRO A 191 7.33 9.91 -11.20
C PRO A 191 7.76 11.36 -11.38
N SER A 192 7.42 12.23 -10.42
CA SER A 192 7.71 13.67 -10.52
C SER A 192 9.18 13.97 -10.80
N ILE A 193 10.08 13.06 -10.43
CA ILE A 193 11.50 13.04 -10.77
C ILE A 193 11.70 13.08 -12.29
N TRP A 194 11.03 12.20 -13.05
CA TRP A 194 11.12 12.16 -14.51
C TRP A 194 10.51 13.39 -15.16
N THR A 195 9.35 13.83 -14.68
CA THR A 195 8.73 15.07 -15.17
C THR A 195 9.66 16.27 -14.95
N GLY A 196 10.23 16.38 -13.76
CA GLY A 196 11.21 17.41 -13.42
C GLY A 196 12.46 17.32 -14.29
N ALA A 197 13.01 16.12 -14.49
CA ALA A 197 14.18 15.88 -15.33
C ALA A 197 13.96 16.31 -16.78
N ILE A 198 12.79 15.98 -17.36
CA ILE A 198 12.42 16.34 -18.73
C ILE A 198 12.27 17.86 -18.86
N VAL A 199 11.52 18.50 -17.96
CA VAL A 199 11.33 19.96 -17.98
C VAL A 199 12.66 20.68 -17.79
N GLY A 200 13.48 20.24 -16.83
CA GLY A 200 14.82 20.76 -16.60
C GLY A 200 15.72 20.61 -17.82
N GLY A 201 15.68 19.47 -18.51
CA GLY A 201 16.41 19.26 -19.76
C GLY A 201 15.99 20.21 -20.89
N ILE A 202 14.68 20.43 -21.06
CA ILE A 202 14.15 21.37 -22.07
C ILE A 202 14.61 22.80 -21.76
N ILE A 203 14.40 23.27 -20.52
CA ILE A 203 14.82 24.62 -20.10
C ILE A 203 16.33 24.79 -20.21
N GLY A 204 17.09 23.77 -19.79
CA GLY A 204 18.54 23.72 -19.89
C GLY A 204 19.02 23.83 -21.33
N PHE A 205 18.44 23.05 -22.24
CA PHE A 205 18.77 23.11 -23.66
C PHE A 205 18.51 24.49 -24.25
N ILE A 206 17.33 25.09 -23.98
CA ILE A 206 16.97 26.44 -24.44
C ILE A 206 17.95 27.49 -23.89
N SER A 207 18.25 27.44 -22.59
CA SER A 207 19.15 28.40 -21.91
C SER A 207 20.60 28.24 -22.37
N SER A 208 21.04 27.00 -22.61
CA SER A 208 22.37 26.69 -23.14
C SER A 208 22.52 27.23 -24.55
N GLN A 209 21.53 27.01 -25.42
CA GLN A 209 21.49 27.58 -26.76
C GLN A 209 21.56 29.11 -26.75
N ALA A 210 20.89 29.77 -25.80
CA ALA A 210 20.98 31.23 -25.64
C ALA A 210 22.38 31.68 -25.19
N THR A 211 23.03 30.92 -24.30
CA THR A 211 24.37 31.24 -23.75
C THR A 211 25.48 30.97 -24.78
N ILE A 212 25.35 29.92 -25.58
CA ILE A 212 26.34 29.50 -26.58
C ILE A 212 26.43 30.48 -27.74
N ARG A 213 25.36 31.21 -28.07
CA ARG A 213 25.41 32.32 -29.04
C ARG A 213 26.40 33.43 -28.66
N ALA A 214 26.94 33.42 -27.44
CA ALA A 214 27.96 34.35 -26.97
C ALA A 214 29.40 33.78 -26.98
N ILE A 215 29.61 32.53 -27.43
CA ILE A 215 30.91 31.84 -27.42
C ILE A 215 31.40 31.67 -28.87
N GLU A 216 32.68 31.95 -29.13
CA GLU A 216 33.27 32.07 -30.49
C GLU A 216 33.82 30.74 -31.07
N SER A 217 33.84 29.66 -30.29
CA SER A 217 34.61 28.44 -30.54
C SER A 217 33.73 27.19 -30.71
N ARG A 218 33.52 26.77 -31.96
CA ARG A 218 32.60 25.67 -32.37
C ARG A 218 32.84 24.32 -31.67
N ALA A 219 34.08 24.00 -31.30
CA ALA A 219 34.41 22.76 -30.60
C ALA A 219 34.03 22.79 -29.11
N GLN A 220 34.06 23.97 -28.47
CA GLN A 220 33.65 24.15 -27.09
C GLN A 220 32.12 24.26 -26.97
N GLU A 221 31.43 24.74 -28.01
CA GLU A 221 29.96 24.89 -28.03
C GLU A 221 29.23 23.58 -27.71
N ASN A 222 29.58 22.49 -28.40
CA ASN A 222 28.90 21.20 -28.21
C ASN A 222 29.13 20.63 -26.80
N LEU A 223 30.35 20.78 -26.27
CA LEU A 223 30.69 20.28 -24.94
C LEU A 223 29.97 21.08 -23.84
N VAL A 224 29.97 22.42 -23.95
CA VAL A 224 29.24 23.31 -23.03
C VAL A 224 27.73 23.05 -23.09
N LEU A 225 27.17 22.84 -24.29
CA LEU A 225 25.76 22.52 -24.47
C LEU A 225 25.38 21.22 -23.73
N VAL A 226 26.17 20.17 -23.91
CA VAL A 226 25.92 18.88 -23.28
C VAL A 226 26.01 19.01 -21.76
N ILE A 227 27.06 19.66 -21.23
CA ILE A 227 27.25 19.81 -19.78
C ILE A 227 26.10 20.59 -19.16
N LEU A 228 25.75 21.76 -19.72
CA LEU A 228 24.67 22.59 -19.17
C LEU A 228 23.31 21.90 -19.27
N THR A 229 23.05 21.16 -20.35
CA THR A 229 21.82 20.36 -20.49
C THR A 229 21.78 19.26 -19.44
N VAL A 230 22.87 18.52 -19.22
CA VAL A 230 22.97 17.48 -18.19
C VAL A 230 22.76 18.06 -16.78
N ILE A 231 23.42 19.18 -16.46
CA ILE A 231 23.24 19.88 -15.18
C ILE A 231 21.77 20.26 -14.99
N SER A 232 21.12 20.77 -16.03
CA SER A 232 19.71 21.18 -15.96
C SER A 232 18.74 19.99 -15.83
N VAL A 233 19.04 18.85 -16.46
CA VAL A 233 18.31 17.59 -16.24
C VAL A 233 18.43 17.15 -14.78
N LEU A 234 19.64 17.14 -14.22
CA LEU A 234 19.87 16.77 -12.82
C LEU A 234 19.18 17.74 -11.85
N PHE A 235 19.25 19.04 -12.13
CA PHE A 235 18.58 20.06 -11.35
C PHE A 235 17.06 19.89 -11.41
N GLY A 236 16.49 19.68 -12.60
CA GLY A 236 15.09 19.36 -12.78
C GLY A 236 14.66 18.09 -12.04
N ALA A 237 15.46 17.02 -12.10
CA ALA A 237 15.23 15.79 -11.34
C ALA A 237 15.22 16.03 -9.83
N SER A 238 16.10 16.91 -9.33
CA SER A 238 16.16 17.28 -7.92
C SER A 238 14.91 18.05 -7.46
N ILE A 239 14.40 18.98 -8.28
CA ILE A 239 13.12 19.66 -8.02
C ILE A 239 11.98 18.65 -8.00
N GLY A 240 11.98 17.70 -8.95
CA GLY A 240 11.01 16.61 -8.99
C GLY A 240 11.04 15.72 -7.74
N MET A 241 12.23 15.42 -7.21
CA MET A 241 12.40 14.71 -5.94
C MET A 241 11.88 15.51 -4.75
N ILE A 242 12.18 16.81 -4.67
CA ILE A 242 11.69 17.69 -3.62
C ILE A 242 10.17 17.80 -3.67
N ALA A 243 9.58 17.95 -4.87
CA ALA A 243 8.14 17.99 -5.05
C ALA A 243 7.46 16.68 -4.62
N LYS A 244 8.06 15.53 -4.94
CA LYS A 244 7.59 14.22 -4.44
C LYS A 244 7.57 14.19 -2.92
N TRP A 245 8.70 14.53 -2.32
CA TRP A 245 8.89 14.51 -0.88
C TRP A 245 7.93 15.45 -0.16
N LEU A 246 7.71 16.66 -0.69
CA LEU A 246 6.73 17.61 -0.17
C LEU A 246 5.30 17.09 -0.27
N ASN A 247 4.94 16.42 -1.37
CA ASN A 247 3.61 15.87 -1.56
C ASN A 247 3.35 14.71 -0.57
N GLU A 248 4.29 13.76 -0.46
CA GLU A 248 4.23 12.68 0.53
C GLU A 248 4.14 13.25 1.95
N THR A 249 5.01 14.22 2.28
CA THR A 249 5.02 14.90 3.58
C THR A 249 3.69 15.63 3.87
N ARG A 250 3.06 16.26 2.89
CA ARG A 250 1.78 16.95 3.05
C ARG A 250 0.66 15.98 3.42
N TYR A 251 0.61 14.81 2.79
CA TYR A 251 -0.37 13.77 3.13
C TYR A 251 -0.11 13.20 4.52
N ASP A 252 1.16 12.96 4.84
CA ASP A 252 1.57 12.43 6.13
C ASP A 252 1.52 13.46 7.26
N TRP A 253 1.42 14.76 6.94
CA TRP A 253 1.45 15.86 7.90
C TRP A 253 0.42 15.68 9.01
N ARG A 254 -0.80 15.25 8.66
CA ARG A 254 -1.89 15.00 9.63
C ARG A 254 -1.53 13.89 10.63
N TYR A 255 -0.68 12.95 10.22
CA TYR A 255 -0.29 11.78 10.99
C TYR A 255 1.09 11.93 11.66
N MET A 256 1.89 12.92 11.28
CA MET A 256 3.15 13.21 11.94
C MET A 256 2.94 13.63 13.40
N THR A 257 3.75 13.07 14.28
CA THR A 257 3.83 13.51 15.68
C THR A 257 4.30 14.97 15.75
N TRP A 258 3.96 15.67 16.83
CA TRP A 258 4.36 17.08 17.00
C TRP A 258 5.88 17.29 16.93
N LYS A 259 6.67 16.30 17.40
CA LYS A 259 8.14 16.29 17.30
C LYS A 259 8.63 16.21 15.85
N GLN A 260 8.00 15.38 15.02
CA GLN A 260 8.33 15.28 13.60
C GLN A 260 7.99 16.57 12.85
N ARG A 261 6.82 17.17 13.15
CA ARG A 261 6.42 18.46 12.54
C ARG A 261 7.38 19.60 12.87
N THR A 262 7.77 19.72 14.13
CA THR A 262 8.72 20.76 14.59
C THR A 262 10.11 20.57 13.99
N PHE A 263 10.60 19.32 13.93
CA PHE A 263 11.86 19.01 13.25
C PHE A 263 11.84 19.37 11.76
N LEU A 264 10.74 19.06 11.06
CA LEU A 264 10.59 19.36 9.64
C LEU A 264 10.54 20.87 9.38
N LEU A 265 9.80 21.63 10.20
CA LEU A 265 9.77 23.09 10.13
C LEU A 265 11.15 23.70 10.39
N PHE A 266 11.89 23.20 11.38
CA PHE A 266 13.25 23.63 11.64
C PHE A 266 14.16 23.44 10.42
N PHE A 267 14.09 22.27 9.77
CA PHE A 267 14.88 21.98 8.58
C PHE A 267 14.56 22.91 7.40
N ILE A 268 13.27 23.24 7.20
CA ILE A 268 12.83 24.20 6.18
C ILE A 268 13.41 25.59 6.47
N VAL A 269 13.35 26.05 7.72
CA VAL A 269 13.90 27.35 8.12
C VAL A 269 15.41 27.41 7.89
N VAL A 270 16.15 26.37 8.31
CA VAL A 270 17.60 26.27 8.08
C VAL A 270 17.92 26.32 6.59
N PHE A 271 17.16 25.61 5.75
CA PHE A 271 17.35 25.62 4.30
C PHE A 271 17.12 27.00 3.70
N ILE A 272 16.08 27.72 4.13
CA ILE A 272 15.81 29.11 3.71
C ILE A 272 16.96 30.04 4.12
N VAL A 273 17.47 29.91 5.35
CA VAL A 273 18.60 30.72 5.83
C VAL A 273 19.86 30.46 5.01
N ILE A 274 20.19 29.20 4.73
CA ILE A 274 21.32 28.84 3.86
C ILE A 274 21.13 29.43 2.45
N TYR A 275 19.95 29.28 1.87
CA TYR A 275 19.64 29.83 0.55
C TYR A 275 19.86 31.36 0.50
N VAL A 276 19.34 32.09 1.49
CA VAL A 276 19.46 33.56 1.56
C VAL A 276 20.90 34.02 1.82
N THR A 277 21.71 33.23 2.52
CA THR A 277 23.10 33.60 2.86
C THR A 277 24.11 33.24 1.77
N VAL A 278 23.86 32.18 0.99
CA VAL A 278 24.79 31.70 -0.06
C VAL A 278 24.52 32.36 -1.42
N ILE A 279 23.28 32.75 -1.70
CA ILE A 279 22.86 33.31 -3.00
C ILE A 279 22.82 34.86 -3.00
N LYS A 280 23.09 35.48 -1.86
CA LYS A 280 23.46 36.90 -1.79
C LYS A 280 24.94 37.08 -2.09
#